data_AF-A0A527ZST1-F1
#
_entry.id   AF-A0A527ZST1-F1
#
_cell.length_a   1.000
_cell.length_b   1.000
_cell.length_c   1.000
_cell.angle_alpha   90.00
_cell.angle_beta   90.00
_cell.angle_gamma   90.00
#
_symmetry.space_group_name_H-M   'P 1'
#
loop_
_entity.id
_entity.type
_entity.pdbx_description
1 polymer ?
#
loop_
_entity_poly.entity_id
_entity_poly.type
_entity_poly.pdbx_seq_one_letter_code
_entity_poly.pdbx_strand_id
1 'polypeptide(L)'
;MLGDLKANFTVMTALSAPFALALAAFAIDEGSIYVERREAQSLVDLAAITAASNINNIEAAVVTTLGDNGMPGIVVQKAGQTIAPALGKTVVSVTAGRYSPESSLGVDKRFEAGKTPYNAVHV
;
A
#
# COMPACT_ATOMS: atom_id res chain seq x y z
N MET A 1 27.19 25.22 -49.74
CA MET A 1 26.70 25.85 -48.49
C MET A 1 26.00 24.76 -47.70
N LEU A 2 26.72 24.03 -46.83
CA LEU A 2 26.12 23.01 -45.97
C LEU A 2 25.30 23.76 -44.92
N GLY A 3 23.97 23.77 -45.09
CA GLY A 3 23.05 24.31 -44.10
C GLY A 3 23.26 23.59 -42.76
N ASP A 4 23.38 24.38 -41.72
CA ASP A 4 23.81 24.01 -40.38
C ASP A 4 22.85 22.98 -39.73
N LEU A 5 23.07 21.69 -39.99
CA LEU A 5 22.25 20.59 -39.46
C LEU A 5 22.27 20.56 -37.92
N LYS A 6 23.37 21.04 -37.33
CA LYS A 6 23.55 21.15 -35.87
C LYS A 6 22.60 22.20 -35.30
N ALA A 7 22.45 23.35 -35.95
CA ALA A 7 21.51 24.38 -35.51
C ALA A 7 20.06 23.87 -35.49
N ASN A 8 19.63 23.13 -36.53
CA ASN A 8 18.28 22.55 -36.55
C ASN A 8 18.08 21.50 -35.44
N PHE A 9 19.10 20.66 -35.18
CA PHE A 9 19.07 19.72 -34.06
C PHE A 9 19.01 20.42 -32.69
N THR A 10 19.76 21.51 -32.51
CA THR A 10 19.74 22.31 -31.29
C THR A 10 18.37 22.93 -31.06
N VAL A 11 17.73 23.49 -32.10
CA VAL A 11 16.39 24.09 -31.99
C VAL A 11 15.33 23.04 -31.67
N MET A 12 15.35 21.90 -32.37
CA MET A 12 14.42 20.80 -32.10
C MET A 12 14.59 20.25 -30.67
N THR A 13 15.84 20.08 -30.22
CA THR A 13 16.14 19.63 -28.86
C THR A 13 15.71 20.68 -27.82
N ALA A 14 15.97 21.97 -28.06
CA ALA A 14 15.57 23.04 -27.15
C ALA A 14 14.04 23.14 -27.02
N LEU A 15 13.30 22.84 -28.09
CA LEU A 15 11.84 22.78 -28.06
C LEU A 15 11.33 21.50 -27.38
N SER A 16 11.92 20.33 -27.66
CA SER A 16 11.42 19.04 -27.19
C SER A 16 11.88 18.65 -25.78
N ALA A 17 13.07 19.08 -25.36
CA ALA A 17 13.65 18.70 -24.07
C ALA A 17 12.79 19.13 -22.86
N PRO A 18 12.19 20.34 -22.82
CA PRO A 18 11.29 20.71 -21.73
C PRO A 18 10.08 19.76 -21.60
N PHE A 19 9.48 19.36 -22.73
CA PHE A 19 8.36 18.41 -22.73
C PHE A 19 8.80 17.02 -22.29
N ALA A 20 9.95 16.54 -22.78
CA ALA A 20 10.50 15.25 -22.38
C ALA A 20 10.79 15.20 -20.87
N LEU A 21 11.37 16.27 -20.31
CA LEU A 21 11.62 16.38 -18.87
C LEU A 21 10.32 16.45 -18.06
N ALA A 22 9.32 17.20 -18.51
CA ALA A 22 8.02 17.28 -17.84
C ALA A 22 7.30 15.93 -17.80
N LEU A 23 7.30 15.20 -18.93
CA LEU A 23 6.71 13.85 -18.99
C LEU A 23 7.50 12.85 -18.14
N ALA A 24 8.83 12.96 -18.09
CA ALA A 24 9.65 12.11 -17.23
C ALA A 24 9.38 12.36 -15.74
N ALA A 25 9.28 13.62 -15.32
CA ALA A 25 8.92 13.98 -13.94
C ALA A 25 7.55 13.40 -13.57
N PHE A 26 6.54 13.61 -14.43
CA PHE A 26 5.20 13.06 -14.22
C PHE A 26 5.19 11.52 -14.14
N ALA A 27 5.94 10.85 -15.03
CA ALA A 27 6.04 9.39 -15.02
C ALA A 27 6.70 8.85 -13.74
N ILE A 28 7.67 9.58 -13.17
CA ILE A 28 8.31 9.22 -11.90
C ILE A 28 7.32 9.41 -10.75
N ASP A 29 6.62 10.54 -10.71
CA ASP A 29 5.66 10.86 -9.66
C ASP A 29 4.50 9.86 -9.59
N GLU A 30 3.96 9.44 -10.74
CA GLU A 30 2.92 8.41 -10.78
C GLU A 30 3.47 6.99 -10.58
N GLY A 31 4.67 6.73 -11.10
CA GLY A 31 5.35 5.45 -10.95
C GLY A 31 5.67 5.13 -9.49
N SER A 32 6.08 6.12 -8.70
CA SER A 32 6.39 5.94 -7.28
C SER A 32 5.16 5.52 -6.47
N ILE A 33 4.00 6.13 -6.71
CA ILE A 33 2.74 5.77 -6.03
C ILE A 33 2.37 4.31 -6.29
N TYR A 34 2.56 3.82 -7.52
CA TYR A 34 2.28 2.43 -7.85
C TYR A 34 3.20 1.46 -7.09
N VAL A 35 4.50 1.78 -7.03
CA VAL A 35 5.49 0.98 -6.29
C VAL A 35 5.18 0.99 -4.79
N GLU A 36 4.93 2.16 -4.20
CA GLU A 36 4.57 2.30 -2.79
C GLU A 36 3.30 1.51 -2.44
N ARG A 37 2.27 1.56 -3.29
CA ARG A 37 1.04 0.76 -3.07
C ARG A 37 1.33 -0.74 -3.08
N ARG A 38 2.18 -1.21 -3.98
CA ARG A 38 2.51 -2.63 -4.09
C ARG A 38 3.32 -3.10 -2.88
N GLU A 39 4.24 -2.28 -2.41
CA GLU A 39 5.02 -2.54 -1.20
C GLU A 39 4.12 -2.55 0.04
N ALA A 40 3.25 -1.55 0.19
CA ALA A 40 2.29 -1.49 1.29
C ALA A 40 1.36 -2.72 1.31
N GLN A 41 0.87 -3.17 0.15
CA GLN A 41 0.08 -4.41 0.05
C GLN A 41 0.86 -5.63 0.52
N SER A 42 2.13 -5.78 0.11
CA SER A 42 2.96 -6.90 0.53
C SER A 42 3.17 -6.92 2.05
N LEU A 43 3.33 -5.75 2.67
CA LEU A 43 3.50 -5.62 4.13
C LEU A 43 2.21 -5.92 4.88
N VAL A 44 1.07 -5.46 4.36
CA VAL A 44 -0.25 -5.76 4.91
C VAL A 44 -0.55 -7.25 4.84
N ASP A 45 -0.26 -7.90 3.71
CA ASP A 45 -0.47 -9.35 3.56
C ASP A 45 0.39 -10.14 4.56
N LEU A 46 1.64 -9.73 4.75
CA LEU A 46 2.55 -10.33 5.74
C LEU A 46 1.98 -10.14 7.16
N ALA A 47 1.55 -8.93 7.50
CA ALA A 47 0.91 -8.62 8.78
C ALA A 47 -0.39 -9.39 9.00
N ALA A 48 -1.21 -9.59 7.98
CA ALA A 48 -2.45 -10.35 8.07
C ALA A 48 -2.18 -11.85 8.34
N ILE A 49 -1.17 -12.42 7.68
CA ILE A 49 -0.76 -13.82 7.90
C ILE A 49 -0.23 -14.00 9.33
N THR A 50 0.66 -13.11 9.79
CA THR A 50 1.20 -13.21 11.17
C THR A 50 0.10 -12.99 12.20
N ALA A 51 -0.82 -12.05 11.97
CA ALA A 51 -1.96 -11.80 12.82
C ALA A 51 -2.94 -12.99 12.89
N ALA A 52 -3.24 -13.64 11.75
CA ALA A 52 -4.06 -14.84 11.72
C ALA A 52 -3.39 -16.02 12.45
N SER A 53 -2.06 -16.13 12.38
CA SER A 53 -1.29 -17.14 13.11
C SER A 53 -1.27 -16.91 14.63
N ASN A 54 -1.41 -15.67 15.08
CA ASN A 54 -1.43 -15.28 16.50
C ASN A 54 -2.77 -14.64 16.89
N ILE A 55 -3.84 -15.44 16.78
CA ILE A 55 -5.21 -14.94 16.92
C ILE A 55 -5.58 -14.46 18.34
N ASN A 56 -4.76 -14.80 19.33
CA ASN A 56 -4.92 -14.36 20.71
C ASN A 56 -4.32 -12.96 20.95
N ASN A 57 -3.38 -12.52 20.09
CA ASN A 57 -2.71 -11.23 20.23
C ASN A 57 -2.46 -10.56 18.87
N ILE A 58 -3.56 -10.35 18.16
CA ILE A 58 -3.60 -9.86 16.77
C ILE A 58 -2.96 -8.48 16.64
N GLU A 59 -3.32 -7.53 17.51
CA GLU A 59 -2.79 -6.16 17.45
C GLU A 59 -1.27 -6.12 17.65
N ALA A 60 -0.74 -6.85 18.64
CA ALA A 60 0.70 -6.91 18.86
C ALA A 60 1.42 -7.59 17.70
N ALA A 61 0.86 -8.67 17.14
CA ALA A 61 1.44 -9.35 15.98
C ALA A 61 1.56 -8.42 14.77
N VAL A 62 0.52 -7.62 14.47
CA VAL A 62 0.56 -6.63 13.38
C VAL A 62 1.60 -5.55 13.65
N VAL A 63 1.62 -4.97 14.84
CA VAL A 63 2.56 -3.88 15.19
C VAL A 63 4.01 -4.36 15.15
N THR A 64 4.32 -5.53 15.72
CA THR A 64 5.66 -6.12 15.66
C THR A 64 6.06 -6.41 14.23
N THR A 65 5.15 -7.01 13.44
CA THR A 65 5.44 -7.36 12.05
C THR A 65 5.75 -6.12 11.21
N LEU A 66 4.94 -5.06 11.30
CA LEU A 66 5.17 -3.83 10.54
C LEU A 66 6.40 -3.07 11.05
N GLY A 67 6.65 -3.11 12.37
CA GLY A 67 7.83 -2.51 12.98
C GLY A 67 9.13 -3.18 12.55
N ASP A 68 9.16 -4.51 12.52
CA ASP A 68 10.31 -5.30 12.08
C ASP A 68 10.58 -5.11 10.58
N ASN A 69 9.55 -4.80 9.79
CA ASN A 69 9.67 -4.45 8.37
C ASN A 69 9.89 -2.95 8.13
N GLY A 70 10.31 -2.20 9.16
CA GLY A 70 10.79 -0.82 9.01
C GLY A 70 9.70 0.23 8.87
N MET A 71 8.43 -0.07 9.19
CA MET A 71 7.38 0.94 9.24
C MET A 71 7.42 1.69 10.59
N PRO A 72 7.72 3.00 10.61
CA PRO A 72 7.77 3.76 11.86
C PRO A 72 6.37 4.16 12.33
N GLY A 73 6.23 4.38 13.64
CA GLY A 73 5.07 5.05 14.23
C GLY A 73 3.74 4.37 13.97
N ILE A 74 3.69 3.03 14.05
CA ILE A 74 2.47 2.26 13.81
C ILE A 74 1.41 2.58 14.86
N VAL A 75 0.21 2.91 14.39
CA VAL A 75 -0.96 3.16 15.23
C VAL A 75 -2.09 2.27 14.74
N VAL A 76 -2.56 1.38 15.62
CA VAL A 76 -3.72 0.53 15.34
C VAL A 76 -5.00 1.35 15.53
N GLN A 77 -5.74 1.51 14.44
CA GLN A 77 -7.04 2.13 14.41
C GLN A 77 -8.10 1.12 14.86
N LYS A 78 -8.81 1.43 15.94
CA LYS A 78 -9.93 0.62 16.42
C LYS A 78 -11.23 0.97 15.70
N ALA A 79 -12.15 0.01 15.65
CA ALA A 79 -13.49 0.22 15.09
C ALA A 79 -14.16 1.45 15.74
N GLY A 80 -14.55 2.43 14.92
CA GLY A 80 -15.15 3.69 15.36
C GLY A 80 -14.17 4.85 15.60
N GLN A 81 -12.85 4.64 15.53
CA GLN A 81 -11.87 5.73 15.49
C GLN A 81 -11.48 6.05 14.05
N THR A 82 -11.44 7.32 13.68
CA THR A 82 -10.80 7.79 12.43
C THR A 82 -9.52 8.51 12.79
N ILE A 83 -8.37 7.89 12.51
CA ILE A 83 -7.05 8.50 12.75
C ILE A 83 -6.54 8.98 11.39
N ALA A 84 -6.33 10.29 11.26
CA ALA A 84 -5.77 10.84 10.03
C ALA A 84 -4.32 10.35 9.85
N PRO A 85 -3.96 9.75 8.71
CA PRO A 85 -2.58 9.39 8.42
C PRO A 85 -1.72 10.66 8.35
N ALA A 86 -0.53 10.60 8.93
CA ALA A 86 0.42 11.70 8.96
C ALA A 86 1.81 11.20 8.60
N LEU A 87 2.69 12.10 8.14
CA LEU A 87 4.08 11.77 7.83
C LEU A 87 4.75 11.12 9.06
N GLY A 88 5.30 9.92 8.88
CA GLY A 88 5.93 9.13 9.94
C GLY A 88 4.96 8.41 10.89
N LYS A 89 3.65 8.40 10.61
CA LYS A 89 2.64 7.63 11.34
C LYS A 89 1.92 6.67 10.40
N THR A 90 2.15 5.38 10.61
CA THR A 90 1.50 4.32 9.85
C THR A 90 0.19 3.95 10.55
N VAL A 91 -0.96 4.29 9.96
CA VAL A 91 -2.28 3.95 10.52
C VAL A 91 -2.75 2.64 9.92
N VAL A 92 -3.13 1.68 10.77
CA VAL A 92 -3.52 0.32 10.36
C VAL A 92 -4.81 -0.07 11.05
N SER A 93 -5.81 -0.51 10.30
CA SER A 93 -7.07 -1.01 10.86
C SER A 93 -6.99 -2.51 11.03
N VAL A 94 -7.27 -3.06 12.21
CA VAL A 94 -7.20 -4.52 12.40
C VAL A 94 -8.55 -5.03 12.91
N THR A 95 -9.15 -5.97 12.17
CA THR A 95 -10.44 -6.56 12.50
C THR A 95 -10.36 -8.08 12.49
N ALA A 96 -10.52 -8.69 13.66
CA ALA A 96 -10.65 -10.14 13.80
C ALA A 96 -12.01 -10.61 13.29
N GLY A 97 -12.07 -11.80 12.71
CA GLY A 97 -13.33 -12.36 12.24
C GLY A 97 -13.28 -13.84 11.91
N ARG A 98 -14.34 -14.30 11.25
CA ARG A 98 -14.47 -15.66 10.76
C ARG A 98 -14.54 -15.69 9.24
N TYR A 99 -13.65 -16.45 8.62
CA TYR A 99 -13.69 -16.78 7.21
C TYR A 99 -14.36 -18.15 6.97
N SER A 100 -15.30 -18.21 6.02
CA SER A 100 -15.93 -19.43 5.53
C SER A 100 -15.59 -19.64 4.05
N PRO A 101 -14.96 -20.77 3.67
CA PRO A 101 -14.59 -21.07 2.29
C PRO A 101 -15.76 -21.58 1.44
N GLU A 102 -16.97 -21.65 2.01
CA GLU A 102 -18.14 -22.21 1.36
C GLU A 102 -18.39 -21.56 -0.01
N SER A 103 -18.53 -22.41 -1.02
CA SER A 103 -18.63 -21.97 -2.42
C SER A 103 -19.96 -21.26 -2.70
N SER A 104 -20.99 -21.56 -1.90
CA SER A 104 -22.31 -20.92 -1.99
C SER A 104 -22.35 -19.50 -1.40
N LEU A 105 -21.32 -19.08 -0.66
CA LEU A 105 -21.19 -17.71 -0.16
C LEU A 105 -20.48 -16.85 -1.21
N GLY A 106 -21.13 -15.74 -1.58
CA GLY A 106 -20.48 -14.67 -2.35
C GLY A 106 -19.23 -14.17 -1.60
N VAL A 107 -18.20 -13.74 -2.34
CA VAL A 107 -16.88 -13.38 -1.78
C VAL A 107 -17.01 -12.38 -0.64
N ASP A 108 -17.91 -11.41 -0.78
CA ASP A 108 -18.17 -10.36 0.22
C ASP A 108 -18.80 -10.87 1.53
N LYS A 109 -19.32 -12.10 1.54
CA LYS A 109 -19.96 -12.76 2.69
C LYS A 109 -19.08 -13.83 3.33
N ARG A 110 -17.89 -14.08 2.77
CA ARG A 110 -16.99 -15.11 3.30
C ARG A 110 -16.30 -14.68 4.59
N PHE A 111 -16.05 -13.38 4.76
CA PHE A 111 -15.49 -12.83 6.01
C PHE A 111 -16.59 -12.17 6.84
N GLU A 112 -16.73 -12.61 8.09
CA GLU A 112 -17.63 -12.03 9.08
C GLU A 112 -16.83 -11.44 10.24
N ALA A 113 -16.81 -10.10 10.33
CA ALA A 113 -16.12 -9.38 11.40
C ALA A 113 -16.70 -9.72 12.79
N GLY A 114 -15.82 -9.90 13.78
CA GLY A 114 -16.18 -10.15 15.18
C GLY A 114 -16.78 -11.53 15.47
N LYS A 115 -16.93 -12.40 14.47
CA LYS A 115 -17.54 -13.73 14.65
C LYS A 115 -16.53 -14.72 15.26
N THR A 116 -16.92 -15.35 16.36
CA THR A 116 -16.15 -16.40 17.04
C THR A 116 -16.58 -17.81 16.58
N PRO A 117 -15.71 -18.84 16.67
CA PRO A 117 -14.28 -18.73 16.94
C PRO A 117 -13.57 -18.02 15.79
N TYR A 118 -12.63 -17.14 16.13
CA TYR A 118 -11.84 -16.41 15.15
C TYR A 118 -10.98 -17.40 14.36
N ASN A 119 -10.89 -17.20 13.05
CA ASN A 119 -9.99 -17.95 12.18
C ASN A 119 -9.39 -17.08 11.06
N ALA A 120 -9.69 -15.78 11.05
CA ALA A 120 -9.21 -14.84 10.04
C ALA A 120 -9.07 -13.43 10.62
N VAL A 121 -8.24 -12.62 9.96
CA VAL A 121 -7.99 -11.22 10.32
C VAL A 121 -8.01 -10.39 9.04
N HIS A 122 -8.66 -9.23 9.10
CA HIS A 122 -8.61 -8.21 8.06
C HIS A 122 -7.74 -7.06 8.57
N VAL A 123 -6.75 -6.65 7.79
CA VAL A 123 -5.75 -5.60 8.10
C VAL A 123 -5.82 -4.51 7.06
#